data_AF-A0A357M1J0-F1
#
_entry.id   AF-A0A357M1J0-F1
#
_cell.length_a   1.000
_cell.length_b   1.000
_cell.length_c   1.000
_cell.angle_alpha   90.00
_cell.angle_beta   90.00
_cell.angle_gamma   90.00
#
_symmetry.space_group_name_H-M   'P 1'
#
loop_
_entity.id
_entity.type
_entity.pdbx_description
1 polymer ?
#
loop_
_entity_poly.entity_id
_entity_poly.type
_entity_poly.pdbx_seq_one_letter_code
_entity_poly.pdbx_strand_id
1 'polypeptide(L)'
;MALLNFQKRFAPDVKSGKKRQTIRRTRKRPIKAGERLHLYTGLRTRSTAKLGESICISTMKIWIYPDGSIRMAGVLIDPADERDLIREDGFKTKAEFVDFFCPDGEVFEGDLIRWE
;
A
#
# COMPACT_ATOMS: atom_id res chain seq x y z
N MET A 1 7.58 7.76 13.75
CA MET A 1 7.38 6.31 13.97
C MET A 1 5.97 5.97 13.58
N ALA A 2 5.79 5.06 12.64
CA ALA A 2 4.50 4.72 12.10
C ALA A 2 4.22 3.23 12.18
N LEU A 3 2.99 2.89 12.54
CA LEU A 3 2.53 1.51 12.58
C LEU A 3 1.66 1.22 11.35
N LEU A 4 1.99 0.16 10.62
CA LEU A 4 1.28 -0.34 9.45
C LEU A 4 0.67 -1.72 9.75
N ASN A 5 -0.66 -1.80 9.83
CA ASN A 5 -1.38 -3.07 9.91
C ASN A 5 -1.71 -3.62 8.53
N PHE A 6 -1.47 -4.89 8.27
CA PHE A 6 -1.76 -5.57 7.01
C PHE A 6 -2.82 -6.66 7.19
N GLN A 7 -3.66 -6.83 6.17
CA GLN A 7 -4.58 -7.97 6.11
C GLN A 7 -3.78 -9.28 6.06
N LYS A 8 -4.37 -10.37 6.58
CA LYS A 8 -3.69 -11.68 6.69
C LYS A 8 -3.11 -12.16 5.36
N ARG A 9 -3.79 -11.91 4.24
CA ARG A 9 -3.35 -12.31 2.89
C ARG A 9 -2.02 -11.68 2.46
N PHE A 10 -1.68 -10.49 2.96
CA PHE A 10 -0.43 -9.79 2.63
C PHE A 10 0.69 -10.08 3.64
N ALA A 11 0.36 -10.67 4.79
CA ALA A 11 1.31 -10.85 5.88
C ALA A 11 2.54 -11.71 5.50
N PRO A 12 2.42 -12.82 4.75
CA PRO A 12 3.58 -13.61 4.32
C PRO A 12 4.54 -12.81 3.44
N ASP A 13 4.01 -12.09 2.44
CA ASP A 13 4.81 -11.31 1.48
C ASP A 13 5.48 -10.11 2.15
N VAL A 14 4.84 -9.48 3.13
CA VAL A 14 5.46 -8.41 3.92
C VAL A 14 6.55 -8.98 4.83
N LYS A 15 6.29 -10.12 5.48
CA LYS A 15 7.26 -10.76 6.40
C LYS A 15 8.51 -11.27 5.68
N SER A 16 8.37 -11.75 4.44
CA SER A 16 9.49 -12.22 3.62
C SER A 16 10.29 -11.09 2.95
N GLY A 17 9.79 -9.84 3.01
CA GLY A 17 10.39 -8.71 2.29
C GLY A 17 10.04 -8.65 0.80
N LYS A 18 9.19 -9.56 0.30
CA LYS A 18 8.72 -9.54 -1.09
C LYS A 18 7.83 -8.33 -1.38
N LYS A 19 6.94 -7.97 -0.45
CA LYS A 19 6.11 -6.76 -0.52
C LYS A 19 6.77 -5.64 0.26
N ARG A 20 7.16 -4.58 -0.47
CA ARG A 20 7.89 -3.41 0.05
C ARG A 20 7.15 -2.08 -0.09
N GLN A 21 5.86 -2.16 -0.39
CA GLN A 21 5.00 -0.99 -0.49
C GLN A 21 3.59 -1.23 0.03
N THR A 22 2.88 -0.15 0.34
CA THR A 22 1.46 -0.17 0.71
C THR A 22 0.79 1.11 0.22
N ILE A 23 -0.41 0.99 -0.33
CA ILE A 23 -1.29 2.13 -0.61
C ILE A 23 -2.28 2.29 0.54
N ARG A 24 -2.43 3.51 1.05
CA ARG A 24 -3.31 3.79 2.20
C ARG A 24 -3.95 5.16 2.09
N ARG A 25 -5.15 5.31 2.65
CA ARG A 25 -5.79 6.61 2.80
C ARG A 25 -4.86 7.55 3.57
N THR A 26 -4.80 8.80 3.15
CA THR A 26 -3.91 9.78 3.78
C THR A 26 -4.21 9.95 5.25
N ARG A 27 -3.15 9.86 6.05
CA ARG A 27 -3.21 10.02 7.51
C ARG A 27 -3.21 11.50 7.87
N LYS A 28 -3.87 11.86 8.97
CA LYS A 28 -3.74 13.20 9.59
C LYS A 28 -2.28 13.58 9.87
N ARG A 29 -1.45 12.59 10.21
CA ARG A 29 0.01 12.70 10.27
C ARG A 29 0.62 11.81 9.19
N PRO A 30 0.96 12.36 8.01
CA PRO A 30 1.59 11.61 6.94
C PRO A 30 2.90 10.99 7.40
N ILE A 31 3.21 9.80 6.86
CA ILE A 31 4.50 9.15 7.05
C ILE A 31 5.50 9.84 6.15
N LYS A 32 6.69 10.15 6.67
CA LYS A 32 7.77 10.76 5.90
C LYS A 32 8.89 9.76 5.61
N ALA A 33 9.66 10.01 4.56
CA ALA A 33 10.89 9.28 4.32
C ALA A 33 11.85 9.41 5.52
N GLY A 34 12.58 8.33 5.83
CA GLY A 34 13.43 8.20 7.02
C GLY A 34 12.68 7.76 8.28
N GLU A 35 11.34 7.75 8.30
CA GLU A 35 10.61 7.25 9.46
C GLU A 35 10.68 5.73 9.59
N ARG A 36 10.89 5.25 10.83
CA ARG A 36 10.77 3.83 11.16
C ARG A 36 9.31 3.38 11.07
N LEU A 37 9.11 2.30 10.31
CA LEU A 37 7.85 1.60 10.12
C LEU A 37 7.85 0.32 10.94
N HIS A 38 6.81 0.12 11.75
CA HIS A 38 6.55 -1.17 12.37
C HIS A 38 5.41 -1.87 11.64
N LEU A 39 5.72 -3.04 11.08
CA LEU A 39 4.83 -3.81 10.22
C LEU A 39 4.15 -4.89 11.06
N TYR A 40 2.82 -4.92 11.05
CA TYR A 40 2.02 -5.85 11.85
C TYR A 40 0.88 -6.45 11.03
N THR A 41 0.34 -7.57 11.51
CA THR A 41 -0.97 -8.08 11.09
C THR A 41 -1.84 -8.35 12.32
N GLY A 42 -3.16 -8.34 12.13
CA GLY A 42 -4.11 -8.69 13.18
C GLY A 42 -4.12 -7.76 14.39
N LEU A 43 -3.68 -6.51 14.26
CA LEU A 43 -3.68 -5.56 15.38
C LEU A 43 -5.04 -5.44 16.07
N ARG A 44 -5.00 -5.22 17.39
CA ARG A 44 -6.18 -5.13 18.28
C ARG A 44 -7.00 -6.41 18.34
N THR A 45 -6.38 -7.55 17.99
CA THR A 45 -6.96 -8.88 18.16
C THR A 45 -5.97 -9.80 18.87
N ARG A 46 -6.44 -10.96 19.34
CA ARG A 46 -5.57 -12.01 19.90
C ARG A 46 -4.58 -12.59 18.89
N SER A 47 -4.83 -12.42 17.59
CA SER A 47 -3.95 -12.86 16.51
C SER A 47 -2.94 -11.78 16.06
N THR A 48 -2.62 -10.82 16.93
CA THR A 48 -1.63 -9.79 16.63
C THR A 48 -0.25 -10.41 16.43
N ALA A 49 0.40 -10.13 15.31
CA ALA A 49 1.76 -10.58 15.03
C ALA A 49 2.61 -9.48 14.39
N LYS A 50 3.84 -9.31 14.86
CA LYS A 50 4.84 -8.43 14.25
C LYS A 50 5.41 -9.12 13.02
N LEU A 51 5.39 -8.44 11.89
CA LEU A 51 5.92 -8.93 10.62
C LEU A 51 7.37 -8.48 10.42
N GLY A 52 7.72 -7.28 10.91
CA GLY A 52 9.06 -6.74 10.81
C GLY A 52 9.13 -5.25 11.13
N GLU A 53 10.28 -4.67 10.90
CA GLU A 53 10.52 -3.23 10.89
C GLU A 53 11.27 -2.87 9.60
N SER A 54 11.00 -1.69 9.05
CA SER A 54 11.76 -1.15 7.92
C SER A 54 11.77 0.37 8.00
N ILE A 55 12.54 1.01 7.12
CA ILE A 55 12.62 2.47 7.00
C ILE A 55 11.79 2.91 5.79
N CYS A 56 10.91 3.89 5.99
CA CYS A 56 10.20 4.51 4.88
C CYS A 56 11.20 5.19 3.94
N ILE A 57 11.21 4.80 2.66
CA ILE A 57 12.09 5.41 1.65
C ILE A 57 11.37 6.49 0.86
N SER A 58 10.06 6.37 0.66
CA SER A 58 9.27 7.37 -0.06
C SER A 58 7.80 7.30 0.32
N THR A 59 7.13 8.45 0.15
CA THR A 59 5.68 8.56 0.26
C THR A 59 5.20 9.47 -0.86
N MET A 60 4.25 9.01 -1.66
CA MET A 60 3.78 9.70 -2.85
C MET A 60 2.26 9.68 -2.94
N LYS A 61 1.66 10.78 -3.40
CA LYS A 61 0.23 10.85 -3.65
C LYS A 61 -0.18 9.94 -4.79
N ILE A 62 -1.25 9.18 -4.57
CA ILE A 62 -1.80 8.25 -5.55
C ILE A 62 -3.32 8.37 -5.60
N TRP A 63 -3.84 8.32 -6.83
CA TRP A 63 -5.26 8.22 -7.13
C TRP A 63 -5.51 6.95 -7.93
N ILE A 64 -6.54 6.20 -7.54
CA ILE A 64 -6.97 4.99 -8.24
C ILE A 64 -8.41 5.25 -8.68
N TYR A 65 -8.65 5.14 -9.98
CA TYR A 65 -9.95 5.39 -10.57
C TYR A 65 -10.72 4.08 -10.79
N PRO A 66 -12.06 4.11 -10.79
CA PRO A 66 -12.90 2.91 -11.01
C PRO A 66 -12.71 2.26 -12.39
N ASP A 67 -12.26 3.01 -13.39
CA ASP A 67 -11.88 2.49 -14.70
C ASP A 67 -10.51 1.77 -14.70
N GLY A 68 -9.85 1.76 -13.53
CA GLY A 68 -8.54 1.18 -13.28
C GLY A 68 -7.37 2.06 -13.69
N SER A 69 -7.58 3.28 -14.16
CA SER A 69 -6.47 4.21 -14.34
C SER A 69 -5.85 4.59 -12.99
N ILE A 70 -4.53 4.79 -12.98
CA ILE A 70 -3.78 5.16 -11.78
C ILE A 70 -3.01 6.44 -12.06
N ARG A 71 -3.14 7.43 -11.16
CA ARG A 71 -2.30 8.64 -11.19
C ARG A 71 -1.40 8.69 -9.98
N MET A 72 -0.13 9.01 -10.19
CA MET A 72 0.84 9.26 -9.14
C MET A 72 1.39 10.68 -9.27
N ALA A 73 1.40 11.42 -8.17
CA ALA A 73 1.80 12.84 -8.16
C ALA A 73 1.08 13.70 -9.23
N GLY A 74 -0.17 13.36 -9.56
CA GLY A 74 -0.99 14.05 -10.56
C GLY A 74 -0.79 13.58 -12.01
N VAL A 75 0.16 12.69 -12.27
CA VAL A 75 0.50 12.19 -13.61
C VAL A 75 -0.05 10.79 -13.79
N LEU A 76 -0.65 10.51 -14.96
CA LEU A 76 -1.07 9.17 -15.35
C LEU A 76 0.18 8.30 -15.54
N ILE A 77 0.22 7.13 -14.90
CA ILE A 77 1.40 6.26 -14.95
C ILE A 77 1.34 5.34 -16.17
N ASP A 78 2.50 4.91 -16.65
CA ASP A 78 2.58 4.00 -17.79
C ASP A 78 1.96 2.62 -17.45
N PRO A 79 1.33 1.93 -18.40
CA PRO A 79 0.76 0.60 -18.16
C PRO A 79 1.76 -0.45 -17.63
N ALA A 80 3.05 -0.33 -17.95
CA ALA A 80 4.08 -1.21 -17.38
C ALA A 80 4.29 -0.91 -15.89
N ASP A 81 4.46 0.36 -15.52
CA ASP A 81 4.59 0.80 -14.13
C ASP A 81 3.33 0.46 -13.30
N GLU A 82 2.16 0.55 -13.92
CA GLU A 82 0.89 0.17 -13.30
C GLU A 82 0.86 -1.30 -12.90
N ARG A 83 1.29 -2.19 -13.82
CA ARG A 83 1.33 -3.64 -13.57
C ARG A 83 2.29 -3.97 -12.42
N ASP A 84 3.46 -3.33 -12.40
CA ASP A 84 4.45 -3.57 -11.38
C ASP A 84 3.98 -3.03 -10.03
N LEU A 85 3.40 -1.84 -9.99
CA LEU A 85 2.77 -1.27 -8.79
C LEU A 85 1.73 -2.23 -8.17
N ILE A 86 0.81 -2.75 -8.98
CA ILE A 86 -0.27 -3.66 -8.55
C ILE A 86 0.32 -4.94 -7.93
N ARG A 87 1.32 -5.54 -8.60
CA ARG A 87 1.97 -6.77 -8.15
C ARG A 87 2.79 -6.56 -6.89
N GLU A 88 3.56 -5.48 -6.82
CA GLU A 88 4.33 -5.09 -5.64
C GLU A 88 3.42 -4.73 -4.46
N ASP A 89 2.20 -4.24 -4.71
CA ASP A 89 1.20 -4.06 -3.67
C ASP A 89 0.50 -5.39 -3.28
N GLY A 90 0.88 -6.51 -3.88
CA GLY A 90 0.46 -7.85 -3.49
C GLY A 90 -0.84 -8.33 -4.15
N PHE A 91 -1.31 -7.64 -5.19
CA PHE A 91 -2.49 -8.02 -5.95
C PHE A 91 -2.10 -8.81 -7.20
N LYS A 92 -2.92 -9.79 -7.58
CA LYS A 92 -2.62 -10.63 -8.76
C LYS A 92 -3.09 -9.99 -10.06
N THR A 93 -4.21 -9.27 -10.00
CA THR A 93 -4.85 -8.67 -11.17
C THR A 93 -5.24 -7.22 -10.89
N LYS A 94 -5.36 -6.46 -11.98
CA LYS A 94 -5.86 -5.08 -11.94
C LYS A 94 -7.30 -5.03 -11.43
N ALA A 95 -8.15 -5.98 -11.79
CA ALA A 95 -9.52 -6.06 -11.29
C ALA A 95 -9.57 -6.21 -9.76
N GLU A 96 -8.80 -7.15 -9.18
CA GLU A 96 -8.73 -7.33 -7.72
C GLU A 96 -8.24 -6.07 -7.00
N PHE A 97 -7.32 -5.34 -7.62
CA PHE A 97 -6.79 -4.08 -7.12
C PHE A 97 -7.85 -2.97 -7.13
N VAL A 98 -8.57 -2.79 -8.24
CA VAL A 98 -9.65 -1.80 -8.37
C VAL A 98 -10.80 -2.12 -7.42
N ASP A 99 -11.25 -3.37 -7.37
CA ASP A 99 -12.33 -3.82 -6.46
C ASP A 99 -11.99 -3.55 -4.99
N PHE A 100 -10.70 -3.62 -4.65
CA PHE A 100 -10.24 -3.36 -3.29
C PHE A 100 -10.23 -1.88 -2.90
N PHE A 101 -9.80 -1.00 -3.81
CA PHE A 101 -9.64 0.43 -3.52
C PHE A 101 -10.88 1.26 -3.86
N CYS A 102 -11.67 0.82 -4.85
CA CYS A 102 -12.84 1.51 -5.37
C CYS A 102 -14.11 0.62 -5.30
N PRO A 103 -14.42 -0.03 -4.15
CA PRO A 103 -15.51 -1.01 -4.07
C PRO A 103 -16.89 -0.42 -4.40
N ASP A 104 -17.08 0.87 -4.13
CA ASP A 104 -18.32 1.61 -4.37
C ASP A 104 -18.31 2.38 -5.71
N GLY A 105 -17.28 2.19 -6.54
CA GLY A 105 -17.13 2.92 -7.80
C GLY A 105 -16.69 4.38 -7.62
N GLU A 106 -16.16 4.76 -6.46
CA GLU A 106 -15.59 6.08 -6.20
C GLU A 106 -14.07 6.08 -6.39
N VAL A 107 -13.50 7.25 -6.72
CA VAL A 107 -12.05 7.42 -6.84
C VAL A 107 -11.41 7.31 -5.45
N PHE A 108 -10.43 6.43 -5.32
CA PHE A 108 -9.60 6.36 -4.12
C PHE A 108 -8.49 7.40 -4.17
N GLU A 109 -8.33 8.17 -3.09
CA GLU A 109 -7.18 9.06 -2.88
C GLU A 109 -6.39 8.63 -1.64
N GLY A 110 -5.06 8.55 -1.79
CA GLY A 110 -4.20 8.23 -0.67
C GLY A 110 -2.71 8.46 -0.93
N ASP A 111 -1.92 7.76 -0.13
CA ASP A 111 -0.47 7.78 -0.19
C ASP A 111 0.05 6.36 -0.48
N LEU A 112 0.89 6.24 -1.50
CA LEU A 112 1.77 5.10 -1.73
C LEU A 112 3.00 5.27 -0.84
N ILE A 113 3.21 4.33 0.08
CA ILE A 113 4.33 4.31 1.02
C ILE A 113 5.24 3.15 0.65
N ARG A 114 6.53 3.42 0.39
CA ARG A 114 7.55 2.40 0.09
C ARG A 114 8.59 2.33 1.20
N TRP A 115 9.20 1.16 1.38
CA TRP A 115 10.27 0.92 2.36
C TRP A 115 11.37 0.00 1.80
N GLU A 116 12.49 -0.10 2.53
CA GLU A 116 13.67 -0.92 2.16
C GLU A 116 13.37 -2.43 2.12
#